data_AF-A0A7W1ZCT7-F1
#
_entry.id   AF-A0A7W1ZCT7-F1
#
_cell.length_a   1.000
_cell.length_b   1.000
_cell.length_c   1.000
_cell.angle_alpha   90.00
_cell.angle_beta   90.00
_cell.angle_gamma   90.00
#
_symmetry.space_group_name_H-M   'P 1'
#
loop_
_entity.id
_entity.type
_entity.pdbx_description
1 polymer ?
#
loop_
_entity_poly.entity_id
_entity_poly.type
_entity_poly.pdbx_seq_one_letter_code
_entity_poly.pdbx_strand_id
1 'polypeptide(L)'
;ELLTANRSYVLFTLKEHSDMLKNMQQLSGLRKKIKVFATELIEDKNDEKQLKILKQPATIFSEGAWLQTVFILKFWMDDNSPAFEKTDLVIEKSVRAIFDVFATSPLESVIDFGKFLW
;
A
#
# COMPACT_ATOMS: atom_id res chain seq x y z
N GLU A 1 -11.44 -11.55 -3.43
CA GLU A 1 -12.25 -12.76 -3.12
C GLU A 1 -12.06 -13.31 -1.71
N LEU A 2 -10.83 -13.63 -1.26
CA LEU A 2 -10.61 -14.23 0.07
C LEU A 2 -11.08 -13.36 1.25
N LEU A 3 -10.77 -12.04 1.25
CA LEU A 3 -11.23 -11.12 2.29
C LEU A 3 -12.76 -10.96 2.27
N THR A 4 -13.34 -10.89 1.08
CA THR A 4 -14.80 -10.83 0.86
C THR A 4 -15.51 -12.05 1.43
N ALA A 5 -14.98 -13.26 1.17
CA ALA A 5 -15.53 -14.50 1.70
C ALA A 5 -15.50 -14.56 3.24
N ASN A 6 -14.60 -13.81 3.89
CA ASN A 6 -14.41 -13.79 5.35
C ASN A 6 -14.71 -12.41 5.97
N ARG A 7 -15.59 -11.62 5.34
CA ARG A 7 -15.77 -10.20 5.69
C ARG A 7 -16.18 -9.96 7.14
N SER A 8 -17.10 -10.75 7.68
CA SER A 8 -17.54 -10.63 9.07
C SER A 8 -16.37 -10.78 10.06
N TYR A 9 -15.47 -11.74 9.83
CA TYR A 9 -14.28 -11.93 10.64
C TYR A 9 -13.33 -10.73 10.55
N VAL A 10 -13.08 -10.22 9.34
CA VAL A 10 -12.20 -9.06 9.15
C VAL A 10 -12.75 -7.81 9.84
N LEU A 11 -14.06 -7.56 9.73
CA LEU A 11 -14.71 -6.43 10.41
C LEU A 11 -14.72 -6.60 11.93
N PHE A 12 -15.04 -7.78 12.44
CA PHE A 12 -14.97 -8.07 13.87
C PHE A 12 -13.57 -7.81 14.43
N THR A 13 -12.54 -8.31 13.75
CA THR A 13 -11.15 -8.20 14.22
C THR A 13 -10.57 -6.80 14.08
N LEU A 14 -10.89 -6.05 13.02
CA LEU A 14 -10.24 -4.77 12.72
C LEU A 14 -11.10 -3.53 12.98
N LYS A 15 -12.44 -3.66 13.05
CA LYS A 15 -13.36 -2.52 13.20
C LYS A 15 -13.97 -2.44 14.59
N GLU A 16 -14.25 -3.57 15.24
CA GLU A 16 -14.82 -3.56 16.61
C GLU A 16 -13.79 -3.23 17.69
N HIS A 17 -12.50 -3.45 17.41
CA HIS A 17 -11.41 -2.97 18.26
C HIS A 17 -11.00 -1.55 17.83
N SER A 18 -11.40 -0.54 18.60
CA SER A 18 -11.04 0.89 18.40
C SER A 18 -9.56 1.21 18.61
N ASP A 19 -8.78 0.23 19.06
CA ASP A 19 -7.36 0.39 19.34
C ASP A 19 -6.51 0.14 18.07
N MET A 20 -6.12 1.24 17.43
CA MET A 20 -5.27 1.23 16.24
C MET A 20 -3.97 0.45 16.45
N LEU A 21 -3.39 0.44 17.66
CA LEU A 21 -2.15 -0.28 17.94
C LEU A 21 -2.36 -1.80 17.90
N LYS A 22 -3.48 -2.30 18.43
CA LYS A 22 -3.83 -3.73 18.36
C LYS A 22 -4.06 -4.18 16.92
N ASN A 23 -4.74 -3.37 16.12
CA ASN A 23 -4.96 -3.68 14.70
C ASN A 23 -3.64 -3.73 13.94
N MET A 24 -2.70 -2.82 14.23
CA MET A 24 -1.35 -2.84 13.66
C MET A 24 -0.55 -4.08 14.09
N GLN A 25 -0.72 -4.56 15.33
CA GLN A 25 -0.11 -5.81 15.78
C GLN A 25 -0.69 -7.03 15.05
N GLN A 26 -2.01 -7.12 14.88
CA GLN A 26 -2.66 -8.20 14.12
C GLN A 26 -2.18 -8.24 12.66
N LEU A 27 -1.96 -7.07 12.06
CA LEU A 27 -1.50 -6.94 10.69
C LEU A 27 0.03 -7.09 10.52
N SER A 28 0.80 -7.24 11.59
CA SER A 28 2.28 -7.26 11.54
C SER A 28 2.85 -8.34 10.61
N GLY A 29 2.26 -9.55 10.62
CA GLY A 29 2.64 -10.63 9.71
C GLY A 29 2.35 -10.31 8.26
N LEU A 30 1.19 -9.71 7.97
CA LEU A 30 0.83 -9.25 6.62
C LEU A 30 1.78 -8.13 6.16
N ARG A 31 2.06 -7.15 7.02
CA ARG A 31 3.01 -6.07 6.75
C ARG A 31 4.37 -6.61 6.34
N LYS A 32 4.90 -7.58 7.08
CA LYS A 32 6.19 -8.21 6.74
C LYS A 32 6.16 -8.81 5.32
N LYS A 33 5.13 -9.59 5.00
CA LYS A 33 5.01 -10.24 3.68
C LYS A 33 4.86 -9.24 2.54
N ILE A 34 4.01 -8.21 2.72
CA ILE A 34 3.83 -7.16 1.71
C ILE A 34 5.13 -6.39 1.49
N LYS A 35 5.84 -6.02 2.55
CA LYS A 35 7.11 -5.31 2.43
C LYS A 35 8.17 -6.13 1.70
N VAL A 36 8.32 -7.41 2.05
CA VAL A 36 9.26 -8.32 1.36
C VAL A 36 8.92 -8.41 -0.12
N PHE A 37 7.66 -8.70 -0.46
CA PHE A 37 7.20 -8.78 -1.85
C PHE A 37 7.47 -7.48 -2.63
N ALA A 38 7.16 -6.33 -2.04
CA ALA A 38 7.38 -5.04 -2.68
C ALA A 38 8.87 -4.69 -2.83
N THR A 39 9.71 -5.08 -1.86
CA THR A 39 11.17 -4.92 -1.92
C THR A 39 11.76 -5.75 -3.05
N GLU A 40 11.40 -7.03 -3.16
CA GLU A 40 11.88 -7.91 -4.24
C GLU A 40 11.50 -7.34 -5.62
N LEU A 41 10.23 -6.90 -5.78
CA LEU A 41 9.74 -6.35 -7.05
C LEU A 41 10.49 -5.08 -7.51
N ILE A 42 10.84 -4.18 -6.57
CA ILE A 42 11.54 -2.95 -6.92
C ILE A 42 13.04 -3.16 -7.09
N GLU A 43 13.63 -4.14 -6.40
CA GLU A 43 15.01 -4.57 -6.60
C GLU A 43 15.20 -5.16 -8.00
N ASP A 44 14.33 -6.09 -8.41
CA ASP A 44 14.32 -6.63 -9.78
C ASP A 44 14.25 -5.53 -10.84
N LYS A 45 13.32 -4.58 -10.67
CA LYS A 45 13.17 -3.43 -11.58
C LYS A 45 14.38 -2.49 -11.55
N ASN A 46 15.05 -2.37 -10.42
CA ASN A 46 16.25 -1.53 -10.28
C ASN A 46 17.48 -2.17 -10.93
N ASP A 47 17.51 -3.49 -11.11
CA ASP A 47 18.62 -4.19 -11.75
C ASP A 47 18.63 -3.98 -13.26
N GLU A 48 17.48 -3.70 -13.87
CA GLU A 48 17.38 -3.23 -15.27
C GLU A 48 18.01 -1.84 -15.49
N LYS A 49 18.26 -1.08 -14.42
CA LYS A 49 18.73 0.32 -14.52
C LYS A 49 20.25 0.41 -14.38
N GLN A 50 20.89 0.91 -15.44
CA GLN A 50 22.35 1.10 -15.48
C GLN A 50 22.84 2.22 -14.56
N LEU A 51 22.08 3.32 -14.46
CA LEU A 51 22.47 4.48 -13.65
C LEU A 51 21.83 4.41 -12.26
N LYS A 52 22.65 4.52 -11.22
CA LYS A 52 22.21 4.49 -9.81
C LYS A 52 21.14 5.54 -9.50
N ILE A 53 21.23 6.73 -10.09
CA ILE A 53 20.25 7.82 -9.88
C ILE A 53 18.85 7.50 -10.37
N LEU A 54 18.72 6.53 -11.28
CA LEU A 54 17.42 6.09 -11.77
C LEU A 54 16.81 5.01 -10.86
N LYS A 55 17.58 4.42 -9.94
CA LYS A 55 17.09 3.39 -9.02
C LYS A 55 16.19 4.02 -7.95
N GLN A 56 15.09 3.35 -7.64
CA GLN A 56 14.13 3.79 -6.63
C GLN A 56 14.45 3.14 -5.28
N PRO A 57 14.42 3.85 -4.14
CA PRO A 57 14.80 3.28 -2.85
C PRO A 57 13.81 2.20 -2.39
N ALA A 58 14.31 0.97 -2.17
CA ALA A 58 13.47 -0.18 -1.85
C ALA A 58 12.68 -0.02 -0.53
N THR A 59 13.28 0.63 0.47
CA THR A 59 12.59 0.93 1.74
C THR A 59 11.41 1.86 1.54
N ILE A 60 11.57 2.94 0.75
CA ILE A 60 10.49 3.90 0.49
C ILE A 60 9.37 3.23 -0.30
N PHE A 61 9.74 2.48 -1.34
CA PHE A 61 8.77 1.76 -2.17
C PHE A 61 7.97 0.74 -1.34
N SER A 62 8.64 -0.09 -0.52
CA SER A 62 7.97 -1.12 0.29
C SER A 62 7.09 -0.53 1.41
N GLU A 63 7.49 0.58 2.04
CA GLU A 63 6.62 1.29 2.98
C GLU A 63 5.42 1.94 2.27
N GLY A 64 5.62 2.50 1.07
CA GLY A 64 4.53 3.02 0.24
C GLY A 64 3.52 1.93 -0.14
N ALA A 65 4.00 0.75 -0.53
CA ALA A 65 3.14 -0.41 -0.81
C ALA A 65 2.33 -0.86 0.42
N TRP A 66 2.95 -0.82 1.61
CA TRP A 66 2.23 -1.10 2.86
C TRP A 66 1.15 -0.05 3.14
N LEU A 67 1.47 1.24 3.02
CA LEU A 67 0.50 2.33 3.20
C LEU A 67 -0.68 2.20 2.24
N GLN A 68 -0.40 1.94 0.96
CA GLN A 68 -1.42 1.70 -0.06
C GLN A 68 -2.30 0.49 0.28
N THR A 69 -1.72 -0.59 0.80
CA THR A 69 -2.46 -1.78 1.25
C THR A 69 -3.40 -1.45 2.39
N VAL A 70 -2.94 -0.73 3.42
CA VAL A 70 -3.77 -0.32 4.56
C VAL A 70 -4.88 0.64 4.12
N PHE A 71 -4.59 1.56 3.20
CA PHE A 71 -5.58 2.47 2.63
C PHE A 71 -6.70 1.70 1.91
N ILE A 72 -6.35 0.77 1.01
CA ILE A 72 -7.34 -0.07 0.31
C ILE A 72 -8.13 -0.92 1.30
N LEU A 73 -7.47 -1.55 2.27
CA LEU A 73 -8.14 -2.38 3.28
C LEU A 73 -9.15 -1.56 4.08
N LYS A 74 -8.78 -0.34 4.49
CA LYS A 74 -9.68 0.58 5.19
C LYS A 74 -10.88 0.97 4.32
N PHE A 75 -10.63 1.36 3.07
CA PHE A 75 -11.69 1.69 2.14
C PHE A 75 -12.66 0.51 1.93
N TRP A 76 -12.13 -0.69 1.71
CA TRP A 76 -12.90 -1.91 1.52
C TRP A 76 -13.75 -2.28 2.74
N MET A 77 -13.28 -2.03 3.97
CA MET A 77 -14.07 -2.26 5.19
C MET A 77 -15.30 -1.35 5.29
N ASP A 78 -15.26 -0.17 4.67
CA ASP A 78 -16.36 0.81 4.68
C ASP A 78 -17.21 0.76 3.40
N ASP A 79 -16.75 0.05 2.37
CA ASP A 79 -17.48 -0.09 1.11
C ASP A 79 -18.68 -1.03 1.24
N ASN A 80 -19.87 -0.47 1.00
CA ASN A 80 -21.15 -1.19 0.96
C ASN A 80 -21.79 -1.16 -0.43
N SER A 81 -21.03 -0.78 -1.47
CA SER A 81 -21.50 -0.82 -2.86
C SER A 81 -21.74 -2.25 -3.35
N PRO A 82 -22.62 -2.45 -4.35
CA PRO A 82 -22.83 -3.77 -4.94
C PRO A 82 -21.51 -4.39 -5.40
N ALA A 83 -21.24 -5.61 -4.94
CA ALA A 83 -20.02 -6.35 -5.28
C ALA A 83 -18.69 -5.62 -5.02
N PHE A 84 -18.66 -4.59 -4.16
CA PHE A 84 -17.46 -3.77 -3.86
C PHE A 84 -16.91 -2.98 -5.05
N GLU A 85 -17.78 -2.57 -5.99
CA GLU A 85 -17.39 -1.81 -7.19
C GLU A 85 -16.58 -0.53 -6.87
N LYS A 86 -16.83 0.11 -5.71
CA LYS A 86 -16.08 1.31 -5.31
C LYS A 86 -14.66 0.96 -4.88
N THR A 87 -14.48 -0.18 -4.20
CA THR A 87 -13.14 -0.69 -3.85
C THR A 87 -12.35 -0.98 -5.12
N ASP A 88 -12.97 -1.62 -6.12
CA ASP A 88 -12.32 -1.90 -7.40
C ASP A 88 -11.89 -0.61 -8.10
N LEU A 89 -12.78 0.39 -8.13
CA LEU A 89 -12.48 1.71 -8.69
C LEU A 89 -11.32 2.41 -7.95
N VAL A 90 -11.28 2.30 -6.62
CA VAL A 90 -10.19 2.85 -5.81
C VAL A 90 -8.89 2.15 -6.12
N ILE A 91 -8.87 0.82 -6.21
CA ILE A 91 -7.68 0.06 -6.58
C ILE A 91 -7.17 0.54 -7.93
N GLU A 92 -8.02 0.59 -8.97
CA GLU A 92 -7.61 1.03 -10.31
C GLU A 92 -6.99 2.44 -10.29
N LYS A 93 -7.71 3.41 -9.70
CA LYS A 93 -7.30 4.82 -9.73
C LYS A 93 -6.05 5.09 -8.90
N SER A 94 -6.00 4.55 -7.69
CA SER A 94 -4.88 4.80 -6.77
C SER A 94 -3.61 4.08 -7.21
N VAL A 95 -3.71 2.86 -7.73
CA VAL A 95 -2.57 2.13 -8.30
C VAL A 95 -2.03 2.86 -9.53
N ARG A 96 -2.89 3.27 -10.48
CA ARG A 96 -2.46 4.05 -11.65
C ARG A 96 -1.75 5.34 -11.23
N ALA A 97 -2.33 6.11 -10.31
CA ALA A 97 -1.72 7.35 -9.81
C ALA A 97 -0.33 7.13 -9.20
N ILE A 98 -0.14 6.07 -8.41
CA ILE A 98 1.16 5.73 -7.82
C ILE A 98 2.18 5.34 -8.90
N PHE A 99 1.77 4.54 -9.90
CA PHE A 99 2.64 4.19 -11.01
C PHE A 99 3.08 5.41 -11.83
N ASP A 100 2.17 6.36 -12.06
CA ASP A 100 2.49 7.60 -12.77
C ASP A 100 3.53 8.42 -11.99
N VAL A 101 3.39 8.52 -10.66
CA VAL A 101 4.39 9.18 -9.79
C VAL A 101 5.74 8.46 -9.85
N PHE A 102 5.76 7.13 -9.75
CA PHE A 102 7.00 6.35 -9.78
C PHE A 102 7.72 6.36 -11.13
N ALA A 103 6.98 6.51 -12.22
CA ALA A 103 7.52 6.59 -13.57
C ALA A 103 8.13 7.96 -13.86
N THR A 104 7.54 9.02 -13.30
CA THR A 104 7.88 10.40 -13.66
C THR A 104 8.80 11.10 -12.67
N SER A 105 8.90 10.62 -11.42
CA SER A 105 9.64 11.30 -10.35
C SER A 105 10.49 10.35 -9.49
N PRO A 106 11.70 10.76 -9.05
CA PRO A 106 12.43 10.07 -7.99
C PRO A 106 11.65 10.11 -6.68
N LEU A 107 11.49 8.96 -6.02
CA LEU A 107 10.72 8.87 -4.77
C LEU A 107 11.27 9.75 -3.64
N GLU A 108 12.58 9.95 -3.58
CA GLU A 108 13.23 10.82 -2.60
C GLU A 108 12.74 12.27 -2.72
N SER A 109 12.57 12.76 -3.95
CA SER A 109 12.09 14.14 -4.19
C SER A 109 10.68 14.38 -3.66
N VAL A 110 9.81 13.36 -3.71
CA VAL A 110 8.45 13.43 -3.17
C VAL A 110 8.47 13.50 -1.64
N ILE A 111 9.36 12.74 -1.00
CA ILE A 111 9.55 12.80 0.46
C ILE A 111 10.15 14.14 0.86
N ASP A 112 11.16 14.61 0.14
CA ASP A 112 11.80 15.89 0.42
C ASP A 112 10.80 17.04 0.30
N PHE A 113 9.93 17.03 -0.71
CA PHE A 113 8.81 17.98 -0.80
C PHE A 113 7.90 17.94 0.44
N GLY A 114 7.54 16.72 0.90
CA GLY A 114 6.74 16.54 2.11
C GLY A 114 7.38 17.12 3.37
N LYS A 115 8.72 17.10 3.49
CA LYS A 115 9.44 17.72 4.62
C LYS A 115 9.29 19.24 4.69
N PHE A 116 9.00 19.92 3.58
CA PHE A 116 8.82 21.38 3.55
C PHE A 116 7.39 21.82 3.88
N LEU A 117 6.43 20.90 3.97
CA LEU A 117 5.03 21.19 4.31
C LEU A 117 4.76 21.22 5.82
N TRP A 118 5.77 20.95 6.65
CA TRP A 118 5.72 20.99 8.13
C TRP A 118 6.88 21.81 8.69
#